data_AF-A0A7V8ZBU2-F1
#
_entry.id   AF-A0A7V8ZBU2-F1
#
_cell.length_a   1.000
_cell.length_b   1.000
_cell.length_c   1.000
_cell.angle_alpha   90.00
_cell.angle_beta   90.00
_cell.angle_gamma   90.00
#
_symmetry.space_group_name_H-M   'P 1'
#
loop_
_entity.id
_entity.type
_entity.pdbx_description
1 polymer ?
#
loop_
_entity_poly.entity_id
_entity_poly.type
_entity_poly.pdbx_seq_one_letter_code
_entity_poly.pdbx_strand_id
1 'polypeptide(L)'
;MRKSLKMFFLLSLIMFGAATAITAQVHPTVAGESEANRAVAAYPLSEAQKQKIKFIRSEAEKTAAPLALRLAQVAKRIYENMLAEKPDEELRQRLSSEMNEVVVALLSIKGQSMRDAVNALTAEQKQVIRSEMRKPGAPGDLMELIMRVFNLPEK
;
A
#
# COMPACT_ATOMS: atom_id res chain seq x y z
N MET A 1 28.56 9.30 -7.06
CA MET A 1 27.56 9.22 -8.15
C MET A 1 27.51 7.78 -8.67
N ARG A 2 26.51 6.99 -8.27
CA ARG A 2 26.29 5.62 -8.77
C ARG A 2 24.96 5.60 -9.51
N LYS A 3 25.03 5.73 -10.84
CA LYS A 3 23.93 5.43 -11.76
C LYS A 3 24.25 4.06 -12.36
N SER A 4 23.45 3.04 -12.06
CA SER A 4 23.47 1.81 -12.83
C SER A 4 22.16 1.05 -12.67
N LEU A 5 21.71 0.47 -13.78
CA LEU A 5 20.76 -0.62 -13.91
C LEU A 5 19.26 -0.28 -13.89
N LYS A 6 18.81 0.38 -14.97
CA LYS A 6 17.46 0.18 -15.52
C LYS A 6 17.56 -0.06 -17.03
N MET A 7 17.78 -1.32 -17.38
CA MET A 7 17.67 -1.92 -18.72
C MET A 7 17.32 -3.37 -18.34
N PHE A 8 16.10 -3.85 -18.51
CA PHE A 8 15.55 -4.36 -19.75
C PHE A 8 14.07 -4.67 -19.49
N PHE A 9 13.16 -4.18 -20.33
CA PHE A 9 12.00 -4.94 -20.82
C PHE A 9 11.36 -4.09 -21.92
N LEU A 10 11.70 -4.41 -23.17
CA LEU A 10 11.13 -3.85 -24.38
C LEU A 10 10.99 -4.98 -25.40
N LEU A 11 9.75 -5.43 -25.64
CA LEU A 11 9.30 -6.16 -26.83
C LEU A 11 7.75 -6.08 -26.81
N SER A 12 7.10 -5.11 -27.46
CA SER A 12 6.82 -4.93 -28.90
C SER A 12 5.69 -5.81 -29.44
N LEU A 13 4.73 -5.12 -30.11
CA LEU A 13 3.93 -5.50 -31.30
C LEU A 13 2.40 -5.44 -31.05
N ILE A 14 1.75 -4.28 -31.24
CA ILE A 14 1.19 -3.75 -32.50
C ILE A 14 0.24 -4.74 -33.19
N MET A 15 -1.06 -4.52 -33.00
CA MET A 15 -2.08 -4.86 -33.98
C MET A 15 -2.98 -3.64 -34.22
N PHE A 16 -3.02 -3.27 -35.49
CA PHE A 16 -3.73 -2.14 -36.08
C PHE A 16 -5.19 -2.54 -36.32
N GLY A 17 -6.14 -1.72 -35.87
CA GLY A 17 -7.56 -1.89 -36.15
C GLY A 17 -8.24 -0.54 -36.22
N ALA A 18 -8.36 -0.01 -37.43
CA ALA A 18 -9.07 1.22 -37.72
C ALA A 18 -10.59 1.05 -37.50
N ALA A 19 -11.21 1.94 -36.72
CA ALA A 19 -12.64 2.23 -36.82
C ALA A 19 -12.96 3.61 -36.25
N THR A 20 -13.20 4.55 -37.17
CA THR A 20 -14.20 5.64 -37.12
C THR A 20 -14.33 6.48 -35.84
N ALA A 21 -13.97 7.74 -35.99
CA ALA A 21 -14.31 8.86 -35.11
C ALA A 21 -15.81 8.91 -34.77
N ILE A 22 -16.10 8.83 -33.47
CA ILE A 22 -17.23 9.52 -32.85
C ILE A 22 -16.59 10.44 -31.80
N THR A 23 -16.42 11.71 -32.15
CA THR A 23 -16.05 12.75 -31.17
C THR A 23 -17.26 13.08 -30.33
N ALA A 24 -17.58 12.21 -29.37
CA ALA A 24 -18.33 12.63 -28.21
C ALA A 24 -17.36 13.45 -27.35
N GLN A 25 -17.55 14.77 -27.30
CA GLN A 25 -16.94 15.62 -26.29
C GLN A 25 -17.42 15.14 -24.91
N VAL A 26 -16.74 14.16 -24.35
CA VAL A 26 -16.80 13.88 -22.93
C VAL A 26 -16.01 15.00 -22.27
N HIS A 27 -16.72 16.04 -21.85
CA HIS A 27 -16.19 16.96 -20.86
C HIS A 27 -15.64 16.13 -19.69
N PRO A 28 -14.35 16.22 -19.33
CA PRO A 28 -13.90 15.65 -18.08
C PRO A 28 -14.60 16.43 -16.97
N THR A 29 -15.48 15.76 -16.25
CA THR A 29 -16.10 16.27 -15.04
C THR A 29 -14.99 16.41 -13.98
N VAL A 30 -14.34 17.58 -13.93
CA VAL A 30 -13.38 18.01 -12.88
C VAL A 30 -14.13 18.32 -11.56
N ALA A 31 -15.32 17.77 -11.33
CA ALA A 31 -16.10 18.05 -10.13
C ALA A 31 -15.60 17.30 -8.88
N GLY A 32 -14.85 16.20 -9.05
CA GLY A 32 -14.47 15.30 -7.95
C GLY A 32 -13.33 15.79 -7.04
N GLU A 33 -12.45 16.67 -7.52
CA GLU A 33 -11.38 17.28 -6.71
C GLU A 33 -11.91 18.43 -5.85
N SER A 34 -13.00 19.08 -6.26
CA SER A 34 -13.54 20.25 -5.56
C SER A 34 -14.26 19.88 -4.25
N GLU A 35 -15.05 18.81 -4.24
CA GLU A 35 -15.82 18.41 -3.05
C GLU A 35 -14.96 17.75 -1.97
N ALA A 36 -13.98 16.94 -2.36
CA ALA A 36 -13.05 16.30 -1.42
C ALA A 36 -12.22 17.32 -0.66
N ASN A 37 -11.64 18.28 -1.39
CA ASN A 37 -10.85 19.35 -0.79
C ASN A 37 -11.71 20.25 0.12
N ARG A 38 -12.99 20.47 -0.22
CA ARG A 38 -13.94 21.18 0.65
C ARG A 38 -14.27 20.37 1.91
N ALA A 39 -14.52 19.07 1.79
CA ALA A 39 -14.83 18.22 2.93
C ALA A 39 -13.64 18.06 3.89
N VAL A 40 -12.42 17.92 3.36
CA VAL A 40 -11.18 17.90 4.16
C VAL A 40 -10.96 19.25 4.85
N ALA A 41 -11.21 20.37 4.16
CA ALA A 41 -11.12 21.70 4.77
C ALA A 41 -12.16 21.92 5.89
N ALA A 42 -13.35 21.31 5.77
CA ALA A 42 -14.39 21.37 6.81
C ALA A 42 -14.05 20.50 8.03
N TYR A 43 -13.30 19.41 7.85
CA TYR A 43 -12.98 18.46 8.92
C TYR A 43 -11.48 18.10 8.95
N PRO A 44 -10.58 19.06 9.20
CA PRO A 44 -9.14 18.79 9.25
C PRO A 44 -8.78 17.90 10.45
N LEU A 45 -7.63 17.20 10.37
CA LEU A 45 -7.06 16.55 11.55
C LEU A 45 -6.56 17.59 12.54
N SER A 46 -6.85 17.38 13.83
CA SER A 46 -6.20 18.13 14.90
C SER A 46 -4.72 17.75 15.01
N GLU A 47 -3.88 18.62 15.57
CA GLU A 47 -2.44 18.31 15.76
C GLU A 47 -2.23 17.04 16.59
N ALA A 48 -3.07 16.81 17.60
CA ALA A 48 -3.04 15.58 18.39
C ALA A 48 -3.34 14.33 17.55
N GLN A 49 -4.33 14.41 16.65
CA GLN A 49 -4.63 13.31 15.72
C GLN A 49 -3.46 13.06 14.75
N LYS A 50 -2.87 14.12 14.19
CA LYS A 50 -1.72 14.01 13.28
C LYS A 50 -0.54 13.33 13.98
N GLN A 51 -0.22 13.74 15.21
CA GLN A 51 0.84 13.14 16.02
C GLN A 51 0.54 11.67 16.34
N LYS A 52 -0.71 11.36 16.73
CA LYS A 52 -1.13 9.99 17.04
C LYS A 52 -1.01 9.07 15.84
N ILE A 53 -1.46 9.49 14.66
CA ILE A 53 -1.37 8.70 13.42
C ILE A 53 0.10 8.47 13.03
N LYS A 54 0.95 9.49 13.10
CA LYS A 54 2.39 9.36 12.86
C LYS A 54 3.04 8.37 13.82
N PHE A 55 2.69 8.43 15.11
CA PHE A 55 3.19 7.50 16.12
C PHE A 55 2.76 6.07 15.82
N ILE A 56 1.47 5.84 15.51
CA ILE A 56 0.95 4.51 15.14
C ILE A 56 1.74 3.92 13.97
N ARG A 57 2.01 4.73 12.93
CA ARG A 57 2.81 4.30 11.78
C ARG A 57 4.23 3.94 12.19
N SER A 58 4.92 4.81 12.92
CA SER A 58 6.31 4.59 13.32
C SER A 58 6.46 3.35 14.21
N GLU A 59 5.55 3.13 15.16
CA GLU A 59 5.58 1.94 16.01
C GLU A 59 5.26 0.67 15.21
N ALA A 60 4.34 0.73 14.24
CA ALA A 60 4.06 -0.40 13.35
C ALA A 60 5.29 -0.76 12.51
N GLU A 61 5.98 0.23 11.92
CA GLU A 61 7.21 0.03 11.15
C GLU A 61 8.33 -0.57 12.01
N LYS A 62 8.54 -0.02 13.21
CA LYS A 62 9.52 -0.53 14.18
C LYS A 62 9.23 -1.98 14.58
N THR A 63 7.96 -2.31 14.80
CA THR A 63 7.53 -3.68 15.16
C THR A 63 7.66 -4.64 13.98
N ALA A 64 7.37 -4.17 12.76
CA ALA A 64 7.45 -4.98 11.54
C ALA A 64 8.89 -5.23 11.07
N ALA A 65 9.82 -4.32 11.32
CA ALA A 65 11.21 -4.40 10.86
C ALA A 65 11.91 -5.75 11.14
N PRO A 66 11.93 -6.29 12.39
CA PRO A 66 12.55 -7.59 12.64
C PRO A 66 11.86 -8.75 11.91
N LEU A 67 10.54 -8.69 11.73
CA LEU A 67 9.78 -9.70 10.99
C LEU A 67 10.08 -9.63 9.48
N ALA A 68 10.24 -8.44 8.92
CA ALA A 68 10.65 -8.26 7.54
C ALA A 68 12.05 -8.83 7.28
N LEU A 69 12.98 -8.64 8.22
CA LEU A 69 14.31 -9.27 8.15
C LEU A 69 14.21 -10.79 8.21
N ARG A 70 13.39 -11.34 9.11
CA ARG A 70 13.15 -12.78 9.21
C ARG A 70 12.54 -13.33 7.92
N LEU A 71 11.57 -12.64 7.33
CA LEU A 71 10.97 -13.03 6.05
C LEU A 71 12.02 -13.11 4.93
N ALA A 72 12.91 -12.12 4.85
CA ALA A 72 14.00 -12.12 3.89
C ALA A 72 14.97 -13.30 4.09
N GLN A 73 15.27 -13.67 5.34
CA GLN A 73 16.11 -14.83 5.66
C GLN A 73 15.42 -16.15 5.27
N VAL A 74 14.12 -16.29 5.53
CA VAL A 74 13.35 -17.47 5.12
C VAL A 74 13.30 -17.58 3.60
N ALA A 75 13.02 -16.48 2.89
CA ALA A 75 13.02 -16.44 1.44
C ALA A 75 14.38 -16.85 0.85
N LYS A 76 15.49 -16.36 1.43
CA LYS A 76 16.84 -16.77 1.05
C LYS A 76 17.03 -18.29 1.20
N ARG A 77 16.63 -18.88 2.34
CA ARG A 77 16.73 -20.33 2.58
C ARG A 77 15.87 -21.14 1.62
N ILE A 78 14.70 -20.62 1.23
CA ILE A 78 13.85 -21.23 0.20
C ILE A 78 14.60 -21.27 -1.12
N TYR A 79 15.21 -20.15 -1.54
CA TYR A 79 15.98 -20.09 -2.77
C TYR A 79 17.20 -21.01 -2.74
N GLU A 80 17.92 -21.08 -1.62
CA GLU A 80 19.03 -22.03 -1.45
C GLU A 80 18.57 -23.48 -1.62
N ASN A 81 17.44 -23.87 -1.04
CA ASN A 81 16.88 -25.21 -1.21
C ASN A 81 16.44 -25.49 -2.66
N MET A 82 15.83 -24.50 -3.33
CA MET A 82 15.41 -24.63 -4.73
C MET A 82 16.60 -24.79 -5.69
N LEU A 83 17.75 -24.21 -5.36
CA LEU A 83 18.97 -24.23 -6.18
C LEU A 83 19.93 -25.38 -5.81
N ALA A 84 19.58 -26.21 -4.82
CA ALA A 84 20.40 -27.35 -4.43
C ALA A 84 20.41 -28.43 -5.52
N GLU A 85 21.51 -29.19 -5.62
CA GLU A 85 21.61 -30.34 -6.54
C GLU A 85 20.49 -31.38 -6.30
N LYS A 86 20.09 -31.52 -5.04
CA LYS A 86 18.94 -32.33 -4.60
C LYS A 86 18.11 -31.50 -3.60
N PRO A 87 17.04 -30.82 -4.05
CA PRO A 87 16.16 -30.08 -3.16
C PRO A 87 15.54 -30.97 -2.08
N ASP A 88 15.54 -30.49 -0.84
CA ASP A 88 14.94 -31.17 0.31
C ASP A 88 13.46 -30.76 0.45
N GLU A 89 12.57 -31.75 0.30
CA GLU A 89 11.12 -31.58 0.37
C GLU A 89 10.64 -31.25 1.79
N GLU A 90 11.19 -31.90 2.81
CA GLU A 90 10.82 -31.64 4.21
C GLU A 90 11.29 -30.25 4.63
N LEU A 91 12.48 -29.84 4.20
CA LEU A 91 12.96 -28.47 4.38
C LEU A 91 12.06 -27.46 3.66
N ARG A 92 11.62 -27.74 2.44
CA ARG A 92 10.69 -26.86 1.70
C ARG A 92 9.39 -26.63 2.47
N GLN A 93 8.80 -27.69 3.00
CA GLN A 93 7.54 -27.60 3.76
C GLN A 93 7.72 -26.78 5.04
N ARG A 94 8.80 -27.03 5.79
CA ARG A 94 9.12 -26.26 7.01
C ARG A 94 9.32 -24.78 6.71
N LEU A 95 10.11 -24.45 5.68
CA LEU A 95 10.36 -23.07 5.26
C LEU A 95 9.08 -22.37 4.77
N SER A 96 8.19 -23.09 4.08
CA SER A 96 6.90 -22.54 3.64
C SER A 96 5.98 -22.22 4.82
N SER A 97 5.94 -23.09 5.83
CA SER A 97 5.22 -22.82 7.08
C SER A 97 5.78 -21.61 7.80
N GLU A 98 7.11 -21.54 7.95
CA GLU A 98 7.78 -20.42 8.60
C GLU A 98 7.51 -19.09 7.86
N MET A 99 7.55 -19.10 6.53
CA MET A 99 7.22 -17.93 5.71
C MET A 99 5.78 -17.48 5.95
N ASN A 100 4.83 -18.41 5.97
CA ASN A 100 3.42 -18.12 6.22
C ASN A 100 3.20 -17.48 7.59
N GLU A 101 3.81 -18.03 8.64
CA GLU A 101 3.73 -17.47 10.00
C GLU A 101 4.22 -16.00 10.04
N VAL A 102 5.36 -15.71 9.41
CA VAL A 102 5.93 -14.36 9.40
C VAL A 102 5.04 -13.40 8.60
N VAL A 103 4.49 -13.83 7.45
CA VAL A 103 3.57 -13.02 6.65
C VAL A 103 2.29 -12.71 7.43
N VAL A 104 1.69 -13.70 8.10
CA VAL A 104 0.50 -13.49 8.95
C VAL A 104 0.79 -12.51 10.08
N ALA A 105 1.95 -12.60 10.72
CA ALA A 105 2.34 -11.65 11.77
C ALA A 105 2.49 -10.22 11.23
N LEU A 106 3.13 -10.04 10.06
CA LEU A 106 3.26 -8.73 9.40
C LEU A 106 1.89 -8.14 9.03
N LEU A 107 1.00 -8.96 8.47
CA LEU A 107 -0.37 -8.54 8.13
C LEU A 107 -1.17 -8.18 9.38
N SER A 108 -0.95 -8.87 10.50
CA SER A 108 -1.61 -8.56 11.78
C SER A 108 -1.19 -7.19 12.30
N ILE A 109 0.12 -6.87 12.25
CA ILE A 109 0.64 -5.55 12.63
C ILE A 109 0.03 -4.46 11.74
N LYS A 110 0.00 -4.68 10.42
CA LYS A 110 -0.59 -3.72 9.47
C LYS A 110 -2.09 -3.54 9.71
N GLY A 111 -2.83 -4.63 9.91
CA GLY A 111 -4.26 -4.59 10.21
C GLY A 111 -4.57 -3.82 11.49
N GLN A 112 -3.77 -4.05 12.53
CA GLN A 112 -3.91 -3.36 13.80
C GLN A 112 -3.59 -1.87 13.67
N SER A 113 -2.52 -1.49 12.98
CA SER A 113 -2.17 -0.08 12.80
C SER A 113 -3.21 0.70 11.98
N MET A 114 -3.81 0.08 10.96
CA MET A 114 -4.94 0.67 10.23
C MET A 114 -6.16 0.87 11.14
N ARG A 115 -6.49 -0.11 11.99
CA ARG A 115 -7.59 0.00 12.96
C ARG A 115 -7.34 1.15 13.94
N ASP A 116 -6.13 1.26 14.46
CA ASP A 116 -5.78 2.31 15.42
C ASP A 116 -5.80 3.70 14.79
N ALA A 117 -5.35 3.83 13.53
CA ALA A 117 -5.44 5.09 12.80
C ALA A 117 -6.89 5.51 12.55
N VAL A 118 -7.76 4.58 12.13
CA VAL A 118 -9.19 4.84 11.97
C VAL A 118 -9.85 5.23 13.30
N ASN A 119 -9.45 4.61 14.40
CA ASN A 119 -9.97 4.94 15.74
C ASN A 119 -9.55 6.34 16.23
N ALA A 120 -8.46 6.90 15.67
CA ALA A 120 -8.07 8.28 15.95
C ALA A 120 -8.95 9.31 15.23
N LEU A 121 -9.77 8.91 14.24
CA LEU A 121 -10.62 9.79 13.45
C LEU A 121 -12.01 10.00 14.08
N THR A 122 -12.58 11.19 13.88
CA THR A 122 -14.00 11.47 14.18
C THR A 122 -14.94 10.77 13.21
N ALA A 123 -16.24 10.77 13.48
CA ALA A 123 -17.24 10.18 12.59
C ALA A 123 -17.27 10.87 11.22
N GLU A 124 -17.15 12.20 11.20
CA GLU A 124 -17.14 13.03 9.99
C GLU A 124 -15.89 12.74 9.16
N GLN A 125 -14.72 12.69 9.80
CA GLN A 125 -13.46 12.33 9.13
C GLN A 125 -13.52 10.91 8.53
N LYS A 126 -14.15 9.94 9.22
CA LYS A 126 -14.39 8.59 8.68
C LYS A 126 -15.30 8.61 7.45
N GLN A 127 -16.30 9.49 7.40
CA GLN A 127 -17.14 9.64 6.21
C GLN A 127 -16.33 10.19 5.02
N VAL A 128 -15.44 11.16 5.26
CA VAL A 128 -14.53 11.67 4.21
C VAL A 128 -13.69 10.52 3.65
N ILE A 129 -13.01 9.75 4.50
CA ILE A 129 -12.21 8.60 4.06
C ILE A 129 -13.02 7.56 3.30
N ARG A 130 -14.24 7.25 3.76
CA ARG A 130 -15.13 6.30 3.07
C ARG A 130 -15.54 6.81 1.69
N SER A 131 -15.77 8.11 1.53
CA SER A 131 -16.07 8.73 0.24
C SER A 131 -14.87 8.60 -0.71
N GLU A 132 -13.67 8.93 -0.23
CA GLU A 132 -12.45 8.85 -1.01
C GLU A 132 -12.12 7.41 -1.43
N MET A 133 -12.35 6.43 -0.56
CA MET A 133 -12.13 5.00 -0.85
C MET A 133 -13.01 4.47 -1.99
N ARG A 134 -14.15 5.10 -2.26
CA ARG A 134 -15.07 4.69 -3.34
C ARG A 134 -14.67 5.24 -4.71
N LYS A 135 -13.70 6.16 -4.76
CA LYS A 135 -13.26 6.75 -6.02
C LYS A 135 -12.42 5.76 -6.82
N PRO A 136 -12.53 5.79 -8.17
CA PRO A 136 -11.63 5.03 -9.02
C PRO A 136 -10.17 5.39 -8.73
N GLY A 137 -9.30 4.39 -8.60
CA GLY A 137 -7.87 4.59 -8.34
C GLY A 137 -7.52 4.97 -6.90
N ALA A 138 -8.46 4.91 -5.96
CA ALA A 138 -8.14 5.03 -4.53
C ALA A 138 -7.11 3.96 -4.11
N PRO A 139 -6.11 4.31 -3.27
CA PRO A 139 -5.16 3.35 -2.73
C PRO A 139 -5.88 2.19 -2.01
N GLY A 140 -5.38 0.97 -2.21
CA GLY A 140 -5.84 -0.19 -1.43
C GLY A 140 -5.36 -0.18 0.02
N ASP A 141 -4.35 0.64 0.33
CA ASP A 141 -3.84 0.84 1.68
C ASP A 141 -4.59 1.98 2.39
N LEU A 142 -5.32 1.66 3.46
CA LEU A 142 -6.11 2.62 4.20
C LEU A 142 -5.26 3.68 4.91
N MET A 143 -4.05 3.32 5.36
CA MET A 143 -3.12 4.28 5.97
C MET A 143 -2.64 5.29 4.92
N GLU A 144 -2.26 4.81 3.73
CA GLU A 144 -1.87 5.66 2.61
C GLU A 144 -3.01 6.62 2.22
N LEU A 145 -4.24 6.11 2.16
CA LEU A 145 -5.42 6.93 1.88
C LEU A 145 -5.61 8.03 2.95
N ILE A 146 -5.55 7.68 4.24
CA ILE A 146 -5.67 8.65 5.34
C ILE A 146 -4.59 9.73 5.22
N MET A 147 -3.34 9.33 4.96
CA MET A 147 -2.23 10.26 4.83
C MET A 147 -2.41 11.21 3.65
N ARG A 148 -2.81 10.69 2.49
CA ARG A 148 -3.07 11.49 1.28
C ARG A 148 -4.21 12.48 1.50
N VAL A 149 -5.35 12.01 2.00
CA VAL A 149 -6.56 12.84 2.18
C VAL A 149 -6.30 14.00 3.14
N PHE A 150 -5.53 13.77 4.21
CA PHE A 150 -5.23 14.79 5.21
C PHE A 150 -3.85 15.44 5.08
N ASN A 151 -3.17 15.26 3.94
CA ASN A 151 -1.86 15.84 3.63
C ASN A 151 -0.80 15.60 4.73
N LEU A 152 -0.75 14.39 5.27
CA LEU A 152 0.29 13.98 6.21
C LEU A 152 1.58 13.64 5.43
N PRO A 153 2.75 14.15 5.85
CA PRO A 153 3.99 13.88 5.14
C PRO A 153 4.38 12.40 5.18
N GLU A 154 4.69 11.85 4.02
CA GLU A 154 5.39 10.57 3.82
C GLU A 154 6.88 10.78 4.13
N LYS A 155 7.27 10.69 5.39
CA LYS A 155 8.67 10.44 5.74
C LYS A 155 8.81 9.04 6.29
#